data_AF-A0AAW2D089-F1
#
_entry.id   AF-A0AAW2D089-F1
#
_cell.length_a   1.000
_cell.length_b   1.000
_cell.length_c   1.000
_cell.angle_alpha   90.00
_cell.angle_beta   90.00
_cell.angle_gamma   90.00
#
_symmetry.space_group_name_H-M   'P 1'
#
loop_
_entity.id
_entity.type
_entity.pdbx_description
1 polymer ?
#
loop_
_entity_poly.entity_id
_entity_poly.type
_entity_poly.pdbx_seq_one_letter_code
_entity_poly.pdbx_strand_id
1 'polypeptide(L)'
;MIPSRSGVLAISTLDRAHMEPESKAPHVLIFPLPAQGHVNSMLNLAQLLSLAGLSITFLNTDHNHNRLVLHTNILHRFECFPGFQFKTIPDGLPVDHPRAGDHFMELFDSLKLVTKPIFREMLCSGQLNSASGQSVTCIIADGILSFPIDVGNEIGIPVILFRTISACSFWVYFCIQDMIEAGELPIRGNLSQFSLWPNSYLPSCSHKFLQNPFHNY
;
A
#
# COMPACT_ATOMS: atom_id res chain seq x y z
N MET A 1 -59.61 5.45 -54.66
CA MET A 1 -58.37 5.65 -55.45
C MET A 1 -57.22 5.87 -54.47
N ILE A 2 -56.31 4.89 -54.38
CA ILE A 2 -54.96 5.02 -53.79
C ILE A 2 -53.98 4.94 -54.99
N PRO A 3 -52.79 5.56 -54.97
CA PRO A 3 -51.60 4.91 -54.40
C PRO A 3 -50.79 5.88 -53.51
N SER A 4 -50.44 5.54 -52.27
CA SER A 4 -49.19 4.86 -51.87
C SER A 4 -47.93 5.37 -52.59
N ARG A 5 -47.05 6.03 -51.83
CA ARG A 5 -45.61 6.00 -52.08
C ARG A 5 -44.85 5.95 -50.76
N SER A 6 -44.27 4.78 -50.52
CA SER A 6 -43.12 4.55 -49.66
C SER A 6 -42.06 5.61 -49.85
N GLY A 7 -41.57 6.15 -48.74
CA GLY A 7 -40.30 6.84 -48.63
C GLY A 7 -39.48 6.19 -47.52
N VAL A 8 -38.92 5.01 -47.79
CA VAL A 8 -37.77 4.50 -47.03
C VAL A 8 -36.55 5.10 -47.72
N LEU A 9 -35.81 5.97 -47.03
CA LEU A 9 -34.43 6.28 -47.37
C LEU A 9 -33.59 6.42 -46.10
N ALA A 10 -32.80 5.36 -45.89
CA ALA A 10 -31.45 5.30 -45.36
C ALA A 10 -30.91 6.41 -44.43
N ILE A 11 -30.57 5.97 -43.21
CA ILE A 11 -29.31 6.19 -42.47
C ILE A 11 -28.56 7.52 -42.74
N SER A 12 -28.56 8.41 -41.76
CA SER A 12 -27.35 9.18 -41.44
C SER A 12 -26.91 8.83 -40.03
N THR A 13 -26.02 7.85 -39.97
CA THR A 13 -25.01 7.73 -38.93
C THR A 13 -24.31 9.08 -38.84
N LEU A 14 -24.38 9.77 -37.71
CA LEU A 14 -23.39 10.73 -37.18
C LEU A 14 -24.01 11.48 -35.99
N ASP A 15 -24.10 10.79 -34.85
CA ASP A 15 -23.88 11.48 -33.57
C ASP A 15 -23.22 10.51 -32.60
N ARG A 16 -21.96 10.20 -32.92
CA ARG A 16 -21.06 9.50 -32.03
C ARG A 16 -19.71 10.20 -32.13
N ALA A 17 -19.44 11.08 -31.18
CA ALA A 17 -18.17 11.17 -30.46
C ALA A 17 -18.02 12.53 -29.77
N HIS A 18 -18.67 12.69 -28.62
CA HIS A 18 -18.00 13.26 -27.46
C HIS A 18 -18.38 12.40 -26.25
N MET A 19 -17.99 11.13 -26.33
CA MET A 19 -17.87 10.31 -25.14
C MET A 19 -16.52 10.71 -24.56
N GLU A 20 -16.54 11.63 -23.59
CA GLU A 20 -15.39 11.87 -22.72
C GLU A 20 -14.83 10.50 -22.32
N PRO A 21 -13.50 10.28 -22.41
CA PRO A 21 -12.93 8.99 -22.03
C PRO A 21 -13.39 8.70 -20.61
N GLU A 22 -14.15 7.61 -20.45
CA GLU A 22 -14.61 7.15 -19.14
C GLU A 22 -13.37 7.05 -18.26
N SER A 23 -13.21 7.99 -17.32
CA SER A 23 -11.98 8.11 -16.56
C SER A 23 -11.87 6.87 -15.70
N LYS A 24 -11.00 5.93 -16.09
CA LYS A 24 -10.82 4.68 -15.35
C LYS A 24 -10.48 5.01 -13.90
N ALA A 25 -11.20 4.38 -12.97
CA ALA A 25 -10.95 4.56 -11.54
C ALA A 25 -9.46 4.35 -11.24
N PRO A 26 -8.83 5.18 -10.38
CA PRO A 26 -7.44 4.97 -10.00
C PRO A 26 -7.21 3.55 -9.48
N HIS A 27 -6.08 2.97 -9.88
CA HIS A 27 -5.69 1.63 -9.47
C HIS A 27 -4.60 1.73 -8.40
N VAL A 28 -4.92 1.25 -7.21
CA VAL A 28 -4.09 1.35 -6.01
C VAL A 28 -3.52 -0.02 -5.66
N LEU A 29 -2.20 -0.08 -5.53
CA LEU A 29 -1.51 -1.23 -4.95
C LEU A 29 -1.40 -1.02 -3.45
N ILE A 30 -1.89 -1.96 -2.65
CA ILE A 30 -1.74 -1.96 -1.20
C ILE A 30 -0.72 -3.02 -0.81
N PHE A 31 0.34 -2.63 -0.10
CA PHE A 31 1.41 -3.53 0.32
C PHE A 31 1.68 -3.41 1.83
N PRO A 32 1.13 -4.34 2.65
CA PRO A 32 1.30 -4.33 4.10
C PRO A 32 2.65 -4.90 4.54
N LEU A 33 3.08 -4.50 5.75
CA LEU A 33 4.07 -5.26 6.49
C LEU A 33 3.48 -6.66 6.79
N PRO A 34 4.21 -7.76 6.55
CA PRO A 34 3.68 -9.12 6.70
C PRO A 34 3.53 -9.58 8.17
N ALA A 35 2.99 -8.71 9.03
CA ALA A 35 2.61 -9.00 10.40
C ALA A 35 1.08 -8.90 10.56
N GLN A 36 0.48 -9.80 11.34
CA GLN A 36 -0.99 -9.98 11.41
C GLN A 36 -1.77 -8.67 11.65
N GLY A 37 -1.34 -7.86 12.63
CA GLY A 37 -2.03 -6.60 12.96
C GLY A 37 -2.01 -5.58 11.81
N HIS A 38 -0.89 -5.54 11.07
CA HIS A 38 -0.71 -4.65 9.93
C HIS A 38 -1.59 -5.08 8.75
N VAL A 39 -1.53 -6.38 8.40
CA VAL A 39 -2.34 -6.97 7.33
C VAL A 39 -3.83 -6.74 7.58
N ASN A 40 -4.32 -7.00 8.80
CA ASN A 40 -5.74 -6.79 9.14
C ASN A 40 -6.18 -5.34 8.99
N SER A 41 -5.35 -4.40 9.47
CA SER A 41 -5.66 -2.96 9.39
C SER A 41 -5.71 -2.50 7.93
N MET A 42 -4.76 -2.93 7.11
CA MET A 42 -4.72 -2.56 5.69
C MET A 42 -5.78 -3.27 4.86
N LEU A 43 -6.24 -4.46 5.24
CA LEU A 43 -7.42 -5.10 4.63
C LEU A 43 -8.69 -4.27 4.88
N ASN A 44 -8.86 -3.70 6.08
CA ASN A 44 -9.97 -2.79 6.36
C ASN A 44 -9.87 -1.51 5.51
N LEU A 45 -8.68 -0.94 5.39
CA LEU A 45 -8.43 0.19 4.48
C LEU A 45 -8.80 -0.17 3.04
N ALA A 46 -8.37 -1.34 2.56
CA ALA A 46 -8.65 -1.81 1.22
C ALA A 46 -10.16 -1.93 0.97
N GLN A 47 -10.93 -2.44 1.95
CA GLN A 47 -12.37 -2.51 1.87
C GLN A 47 -13.02 -1.12 1.75
N LEU A 48 -12.56 -0.14 2.53
CA LEU A 48 -13.05 1.24 2.44
C LEU A 48 -12.76 1.87 1.08
N LEU A 49 -11.56 1.63 0.54
CA LEU A 49 -11.18 2.15 -0.78
C LEU A 49 -11.94 1.46 -1.92
N SER A 50 -12.22 0.16 -1.81
CA SER A 50 -13.09 -0.55 -2.75
C SER A 50 -14.53 0.00 -2.72
N LEU A 51 -15.06 0.30 -1.52
CA LEU A 51 -16.38 0.95 -1.37
C LEU A 51 -16.42 2.36 -1.99
N ALA A 52 -15.29 3.05 -2.04
CA ALA A 52 -15.13 4.33 -2.72
C ALA A 52 -14.97 4.21 -4.25
N GLY A 53 -15.03 2.99 -4.81
CA GLY A 53 -14.98 2.74 -6.25
C GLY A 53 -13.57 2.68 -6.85
N LEU A 54 -12.52 2.59 -6.03
CA LEU A 54 -11.15 2.42 -6.52
C LEU A 54 -10.88 0.97 -6.92
N SER A 55 -10.02 0.78 -7.93
CA SER A 55 -9.48 -0.55 -8.23
C SER A 55 -8.31 -0.84 -7.29
N ILE A 56 -8.30 -2.01 -6.66
CA ILE A 56 -7.34 -2.36 -5.62
C ILE A 56 -6.63 -3.67 -5.98
N THR A 57 -5.30 -3.64 -5.97
CA THR A 57 -4.48 -4.84 -5.86
C THR A 57 -3.93 -4.91 -4.45
N PHE A 58 -4.32 -5.93 -3.69
CA PHE A 58 -3.75 -6.18 -2.37
C PHE A 58 -2.64 -7.23 -2.49
N LEU A 59 -1.39 -6.81 -2.28
CA LEU A 59 -0.22 -7.65 -2.43
C LEU A 59 0.18 -8.25 -1.09
N ASN A 60 -0.02 -9.55 -0.91
CA ASN A 60 0.40 -10.28 0.29
C ASN A 60 1.74 -10.97 0.06
N THR A 61 2.44 -11.33 1.14
CA THR A 61 3.46 -12.37 1.01
C THR A 61 2.81 -13.73 0.75
N ASP A 62 3.48 -14.63 0.04
CA ASP A 62 2.97 -15.99 -0.20
C ASP A 62 2.56 -16.68 1.11
N HIS A 63 3.42 -16.58 2.13
CA HIS A 63 3.16 -17.14 3.46
C HIS A 63 1.84 -16.60 4.08
N ASN A 64 1.66 -15.27 4.09
CA ASN A 64 0.47 -14.67 4.69
C ASN A 64 -0.79 -14.91 3.87
N HIS A 65 -0.68 -14.89 2.54
CA HIS A 65 -1.82 -15.21 1.67
C HIS A 65 -2.33 -16.63 1.94
N ASN A 66 -1.42 -17.62 1.97
CA ASN A 66 -1.78 -19.01 2.25
C ASN A 66 -2.46 -19.15 3.61
N ARG A 67 -1.93 -18.51 4.66
CA ARG A 67 -2.56 -18.54 5.99
C ARG A 67 -3.93 -17.87 6.03
N LEU A 68 -4.12 -16.75 5.34
CA LEU A 68 -5.41 -16.08 5.25
C LEU A 68 -6.44 -16.96 4.53
N VAL A 69 -6.07 -17.60 3.43
CA VAL A 69 -6.97 -18.50 2.69
C VAL A 69 -7.30 -19.76 3.49
N LEU A 70 -6.34 -20.33 4.22
CA LEU A 70 -6.54 -21.55 5.01
C LEU A 70 -7.37 -21.35 6.29
N HIS A 71 -7.29 -20.15 6.91
CA HIS A 71 -7.86 -19.92 8.24
C HIS A 71 -8.96 -18.86 8.27
N THR A 72 -9.33 -18.28 7.14
CA THR A 72 -10.37 -17.25 7.05
C THR A 72 -11.13 -17.31 5.72
N ASN A 73 -12.25 -16.60 5.63
CA ASN A 73 -13.02 -16.47 4.38
C ASN A 73 -12.61 -15.21 3.58
N ILE A 74 -11.31 -14.90 3.53
CA ILE A 74 -10.82 -13.63 2.99
C ILE A 74 -11.22 -13.41 1.52
N LEU A 75 -11.26 -14.47 0.71
CA LEU A 75 -11.62 -14.36 -0.70
C LEU A 75 -13.09 -13.97 -0.84
N HIS A 76 -13.98 -14.64 -0.11
CA HIS A 76 -15.41 -14.33 -0.11
C HIS A 76 -15.70 -12.91 0.41
N ARG A 77 -14.94 -12.44 1.41
CA ARG A 77 -15.07 -11.07 1.94
C ARG A 77 -14.92 -9.99 0.86
N PHE A 78 -14.10 -10.25 -0.17
CA PHE A 78 -13.82 -9.29 -1.24
C PHE A 78 -14.46 -9.63 -2.59
N GLU A 79 -15.21 -10.74 -2.68
CA GLU A 79 -15.86 -11.21 -3.90
C GLU A 79 -16.88 -10.19 -4.47
N CYS A 80 -17.49 -9.38 -3.61
CA CYS A 80 -18.44 -8.34 -4.01
C CYS A 80 -17.79 -7.10 -4.62
N PHE A 81 -16.45 -7.00 -4.65
CA PHE A 81 -15.72 -5.86 -5.21
C PHE A 81 -15.06 -6.26 -6.54
N PRO A 82 -15.68 -5.98 -7.70
CA PRO A 82 -15.14 -6.42 -9.00
C PRO A 82 -13.79 -5.78 -9.34
N GLY A 83 -13.47 -4.63 -8.74
CA GLY A 83 -12.19 -3.93 -8.90
C GLY A 83 -11.09 -4.40 -7.95
N PHE A 84 -11.35 -5.36 -7.07
CA PHE A 84 -10.40 -5.85 -6.06
C PHE A 84 -9.77 -7.18 -6.48
N GLN A 85 -8.47 -7.32 -6.29
CA GLN A 85 -7.76 -8.58 -6.46
C GLN A 85 -6.65 -8.78 -5.43
N PHE A 86 -6.41 -10.03 -5.06
CA PHE A 86 -5.20 -10.42 -4.34
C PHE A 86 -4.09 -10.79 -5.33
N LYS A 87 -2.87 -10.39 -5.01
CA LYS A 87 -1.64 -10.89 -5.63
C LYS A 87 -0.69 -11.33 -4.51
N THR A 88 0.29 -12.15 -4.85
CA THR A 88 1.29 -12.60 -3.89
C THR A 88 2.71 -12.32 -4.36
N ILE A 89 3.62 -12.23 -3.39
CA ILE A 89 5.05 -12.04 -3.60
C ILE A 89 5.83 -12.86 -2.57
N PRO A 90 6.97 -13.48 -2.90
CA PRO A 90 7.76 -14.18 -1.90
C PRO A 90 8.37 -13.22 -0.88
N ASP A 91 8.42 -13.64 0.38
CA ASP A 91 9.09 -12.93 1.47
C ASP A 91 10.57 -13.31 1.61
N GLY A 92 11.06 -14.22 0.75
CA GLY A 92 12.45 -14.71 0.71
C GLY A 92 12.83 -15.71 1.79
N LEU A 93 11.91 -16.09 2.69
CA LEU A 93 12.17 -17.05 3.75
C LEU A 93 11.58 -18.45 3.43
N PRO A 94 12.21 -19.55 3.88
CA PRO A 94 11.66 -20.91 3.75
C PRO A 94 10.27 -21.03 4.37
N VAL A 95 9.41 -21.93 3.90
CA VAL A 95 7.99 -22.02 4.34
C VAL A 95 7.83 -22.16 5.86
N ASP A 96 8.72 -22.94 6.47
CA ASP A 96 8.75 -23.37 7.86
C ASP A 96 9.54 -22.42 8.79
N HIS A 97 10.13 -21.35 8.23
CA HIS A 97 10.79 -20.32 9.02
C HIS A 97 9.81 -19.52 9.91
N PRO A 98 10.11 -19.23 11.17
CA PRO A 98 9.26 -18.34 11.98
C PRO A 98 9.25 -16.91 11.41
N ARG A 99 8.07 -16.26 11.37
CA ARG A 99 7.89 -14.84 10.97
C ARG A 99 7.62 -13.91 12.16
N ALA A 100 7.88 -14.37 13.37
CA ALA A 100 7.55 -13.67 14.61
C ALA A 100 8.64 -13.86 15.67
N GLY A 101 8.57 -13.06 16.75
CA GLY A 101 9.53 -13.10 17.84
C GLY A 101 10.93 -12.66 17.40
N ASP A 102 11.95 -13.34 17.88
CA ASP A 102 13.36 -12.98 17.68
C ASP A 102 13.79 -13.03 16.19
N HIS A 103 13.05 -13.78 15.35
CA HIS A 103 13.29 -13.91 13.91
C HIS A 103 12.68 -12.78 13.06
N PHE A 104 11.97 -11.83 13.69
CA PHE A 104 11.28 -10.77 12.95
C PHE A 104 12.25 -9.85 12.18
N MET A 105 13.48 -9.68 12.68
CA MET A 105 14.51 -8.91 11.98
C MET A 105 15.00 -9.62 10.70
N GLU A 106 15.08 -10.94 10.71
CA GLU A 106 15.45 -11.74 9.53
C GLU A 106 14.42 -11.58 8.41
N LEU A 107 13.13 -11.47 8.76
CA LEU A 107 12.07 -11.13 7.81
C LEU A 107 12.29 -9.75 7.19
N PHE A 108 12.66 -8.73 7.97
CA PHE A 108 12.96 -7.41 7.40
C PHE A 108 14.12 -7.43 6.42
N ASP A 109 15.20 -8.14 6.76
CA ASP A 109 16.37 -8.25 5.89
C ASP A 109 16.02 -9.01 4.61
N SER A 110 15.26 -10.10 4.74
CA SER A 110 14.77 -10.87 3.60
C SER A 110 13.85 -10.05 2.68
N LEU A 111 12.93 -9.26 3.24
CA LEU A 111 12.07 -8.36 2.46
C LEU A 111 12.89 -7.33 1.67
N LYS A 112 13.94 -6.77 2.29
CA LYS A 112 14.83 -5.79 1.63
C LYS A 112 15.67 -6.42 0.53
N LEU A 113 16.20 -7.62 0.75
CA LEU A 113 17.15 -8.27 -0.17
C LEU A 113 16.45 -9.03 -1.30
N VAL A 114 15.34 -9.70 -1.00
CA VAL A 114 14.65 -10.61 -1.92
C VAL A 114 13.36 -9.98 -2.46
N THR A 115 12.51 -9.45 -1.59
CA THR A 115 11.19 -8.94 -2.02
C THR A 115 11.31 -7.63 -2.79
N LYS A 116 12.22 -6.72 -2.42
CA LYS A 116 12.44 -5.43 -3.14
C LYS A 116 12.67 -5.58 -4.66
N PRO A 117 13.66 -6.37 -5.14
CA PRO A 117 13.90 -6.49 -6.58
C PRO A 117 12.71 -7.13 -7.32
N ILE A 118 12.07 -8.13 -6.71
CA ILE A 118 10.89 -8.79 -7.28
C ILE A 118 9.72 -7.81 -7.36
N PHE A 119 9.47 -7.03 -6.31
CA PHE A 119 8.42 -6.02 -6.26
C PHE A 119 8.57 -5.00 -7.39
N ARG A 120 9.81 -4.54 -7.65
CA ARG A 120 10.14 -3.67 -8.78
C ARG A 120 9.85 -4.34 -10.12
N GLU A 121 10.28 -5.59 -10.32
CA GLU A 121 10.05 -6.34 -11.55
C GLU A 121 8.54 -6.54 -11.81
N MET A 122 7.77 -6.90 -10.79
CA MET A 122 6.33 -7.10 -10.90
C MET A 122 5.58 -5.82 -11.30
N LEU A 123 6.04 -4.65 -10.83
CA LEU A 123 5.53 -3.35 -11.23
C LEU A 123 5.88 -3.03 -12.70
N CYS A 124 7.16 -3.17 -13.09
CA CYS A 124 7.63 -2.86 -14.44
C CYS A 124 7.03 -3.80 -15.51
N SER A 125 6.83 -5.07 -15.19
CA SER A 125 6.26 -6.07 -16.10
C SER A 125 4.73 -6.05 -16.17
N GLY A 126 4.08 -5.25 -15.31
CA GLY A 126 2.62 -5.16 -15.26
C GLY A 126 1.92 -6.35 -14.59
N GLN A 127 2.65 -7.23 -13.90
CA GLN A 127 2.07 -8.36 -13.16
C GLN A 127 1.11 -7.91 -12.05
N LEU A 128 1.33 -6.70 -11.53
CA LEU A 128 0.47 -6.05 -10.53
C LEU A 128 -0.65 -5.21 -11.13
N ASN A 129 -0.83 -5.17 -12.46
CA ASN A 129 -1.95 -4.45 -13.08
C ASN A 129 -3.29 -5.06 -12.67
N SER A 130 -4.34 -4.24 -12.70
CA SER A 130 -5.71 -4.68 -12.38
C SER A 130 -6.17 -5.80 -13.32
N ALA A 131 -7.24 -6.50 -12.97
CA ALA A 131 -7.86 -7.50 -13.84
C ALA A 131 -8.25 -6.95 -15.23
N SER A 132 -8.50 -5.64 -15.32
CA SER A 132 -8.80 -4.93 -16.58
C SER A 132 -7.55 -4.49 -17.37
N GLY A 133 -6.36 -4.80 -16.87
CA GLY A 133 -5.07 -4.44 -17.47
C GLY A 133 -4.59 -3.03 -17.15
N GLN A 134 -5.31 -2.24 -16.35
CA GLN A 134 -4.88 -0.90 -15.93
C GLN A 134 -3.64 -0.98 -15.02
N SER A 135 -2.63 -0.16 -15.33
CA SER A 135 -1.40 -0.03 -14.54
C SER A 135 -1.66 0.50 -13.14
N VAL A 136 -0.76 0.20 -12.20
CA VAL A 136 -0.78 0.80 -10.86
C VAL A 136 -0.55 2.30 -10.97
N THR A 137 -1.43 3.08 -10.37
CA THR A 137 -1.39 4.56 -10.37
C THR A 137 -0.92 5.13 -9.03
N CYS A 138 -1.03 4.36 -7.94
CA CYS A 138 -0.60 4.75 -6.60
C CYS A 138 -0.27 3.50 -5.78
N ILE A 139 0.75 3.60 -4.91
CA ILE A 139 1.10 2.58 -3.94
C ILE A 139 0.74 3.10 -2.55
N ILE A 140 -0.02 2.33 -1.78
CA ILE A 140 -0.17 2.51 -0.34
C ILE A 140 0.64 1.42 0.35
N ALA A 141 1.78 1.80 0.92
CA ALA A 141 2.68 0.89 1.61
C ALA A 141 2.54 1.06 3.13
N ASP A 142 2.82 -0.02 3.87
CA ASP A 142 2.98 0.08 5.31
C ASP A 142 4.16 0.99 5.67
N GLY A 143 3.92 1.94 6.59
CA GLY A 143 4.92 2.94 6.95
C GLY A 143 6.12 2.43 7.75
N ILE A 144 6.24 1.12 8.03
CA ILE A 144 7.47 0.50 8.53
C ILE A 144 8.39 0.06 7.37
N LEU A 145 7.82 -0.22 6.19
CA LEU A 145 8.58 -0.63 5.01
C LEU A 145 9.13 0.61 4.29
N SER A 146 10.46 0.67 4.11
CA SER A 146 11.10 1.78 3.39
C SER A 146 11.24 1.53 1.89
N PHE A 147 11.52 0.28 1.48
CA PHE A 147 11.85 -0.01 0.08
C PHE A 147 10.75 0.29 -0.95
N PRO A 148 9.43 0.25 -0.64
CA PRO A 148 8.42 0.64 -1.61
C PRO A 148 8.55 2.10 -2.04
N ILE A 149 9.10 2.97 -1.19
CA ILE A 149 9.39 4.38 -1.50
C ILE A 149 10.46 4.46 -2.59
N ASP A 150 11.58 3.75 -2.39
CA ASP A 150 12.69 3.72 -3.36
C ASP A 150 12.17 3.26 -4.73
N VAL A 151 11.44 2.13 -4.75
CA VAL A 151 10.91 1.55 -5.99
C VAL A 151 9.90 2.47 -6.64
N GLY A 152 8.97 3.06 -5.88
CA GLY A 152 7.98 4.00 -6.41
C GLY A 152 8.62 5.25 -7.03
N ASN A 153 9.64 5.81 -6.38
CA ASN A 153 10.40 6.94 -6.92
C ASN A 153 11.15 6.58 -8.22
N GLU A 154 11.77 5.39 -8.27
CA GLU A 154 12.50 4.91 -9.45
C GLU A 154 11.60 4.78 -10.69
N ILE A 155 10.35 4.34 -10.51
CA ILE A 155 9.40 4.07 -11.61
C ILE A 155 8.38 5.19 -11.82
N GLY A 156 8.41 6.23 -10.99
CA GLY A 156 7.50 7.38 -11.07
C GLY A 156 6.07 7.12 -10.60
N ILE A 157 5.85 6.15 -9.69
CA ILE A 157 4.54 5.89 -9.08
C ILE A 157 4.49 6.51 -7.67
N PRO A 158 3.51 7.36 -7.35
CA PRO A 158 3.39 7.98 -6.03
C PRO A 158 3.16 6.94 -4.93
N VAL A 159 3.86 7.09 -3.82
CA VAL A 159 3.79 6.22 -2.64
C VAL A 159 3.21 6.97 -1.45
N ILE A 160 2.18 6.41 -0.84
CA ILE A 160 1.57 6.87 0.41
C ILE A 160 1.94 5.87 1.50
N LEU A 161 2.47 6.37 2.62
CA LEU A 161 2.79 5.54 3.78
C LEU A 161 1.61 5.52 4.74
N PHE A 162 1.13 4.32 5.08
CA PHE A 162 0.07 4.11 6.04
C PHE A 162 0.64 3.57 7.35
N ARG A 163 0.48 4.31 8.46
CA ARG A 163 0.86 3.86 9.80
C ARG A 163 -0.33 3.15 10.45
N THR A 164 -0.16 1.88 10.77
CA THR A 164 -1.17 1.03 11.41
C THR A 164 -1.21 1.21 12.94
N ILE A 165 -0.22 1.90 13.51
CA ILE A 165 -0.16 2.25 14.92
C ILE A 165 -0.96 3.53 15.21
N SER A 166 -1.34 3.76 16.47
CA SER A 166 -2.04 4.99 16.88
C SER A 166 -1.18 6.24 16.65
N ALA A 167 -1.85 7.38 16.43
CA ALA A 167 -1.18 8.67 16.25
C ALA A 167 -0.30 9.05 17.45
N CYS A 168 -0.74 8.78 18.68
CA CYS A 168 0.08 9.04 19.87
C CYS A 168 1.34 8.17 19.92
N SER A 169 1.26 6.88 19.58
CA SER A 169 2.44 6.02 19.49
C SER A 169 3.37 6.43 18.35
N PHE A 170 2.81 6.91 17.23
CA PHE A 170 3.61 7.42 16.12
C PHE A 170 4.31 8.74 16.49
N TRP A 171 3.68 9.61 17.27
CA TRP A 171 4.25 10.87 17.72
C TRP A 171 5.55 10.67 18.51
N VAL A 172 5.65 9.61 19.32
CA VAL A 172 6.85 9.31 20.10
C VAL A 172 8.11 9.24 19.22
N TYR A 173 8.01 8.74 17.99
CA TYR A 173 9.18 8.65 17.08
C TYR A 173 9.81 10.01 16.79
N PHE A 174 9.04 11.10 16.79
CA PHE A 174 9.54 12.45 16.59
C PHE A 174 10.20 13.03 17.85
N CYS A 175 9.80 12.55 19.02
CA CYS A 175 10.31 12.99 20.32
C CYS A 175 11.52 12.19 20.80
N ILE A 176 11.91 11.11 20.12
CA ILE A 176 13.02 10.25 20.57
C ILE A 176 14.32 11.02 20.72
N GLN A 177 14.64 11.90 19.76
CA GLN A 177 15.86 12.70 19.82
C GLN A 177 15.85 13.65 21.03
N ASP A 178 14.73 14.35 21.25
CA ASP A 178 14.56 15.25 22.41
C ASP A 178 14.66 14.47 23.73
N MET A 179 14.09 13.25 23.80
CA MET A 179 14.19 12.38 24.98
C MET A 179 15.62 11.89 25.24
N ILE A 180 16.39 11.60 24.18
CA ILE A 180 17.81 11.24 24.29
C ILE A 180 18.60 12.41 24.85
N GLU A 181 18.40 13.61 24.30
CA GLU A 181 19.10 14.83 24.71
C GLU A 181 18.76 15.25 26.13
N ALA A 182 17.50 15.07 26.55
CA ALA A 182 17.05 15.31 27.92
C ALA A 182 17.51 14.23 28.91
N GLY A 183 18.05 13.09 28.44
CA GLY A 183 18.42 11.96 29.30
C GLY A 183 17.21 11.24 29.92
N GLU A 184 16.04 11.36 29.29
CA GLU A 184 14.75 10.86 29.81
C GLU A 184 14.35 9.49 29.22
N LEU A 185 15.25 8.82 28.50
CA LEU A 185 14.97 7.47 28.02
C LEU A 185 14.70 6.52 29.20
N PRO A 186 13.52 5.86 29.26
CA PRO A 186 13.13 5.03 30.40
C PRO A 186 13.94 3.72 30.52
N ILE A 187 14.78 3.40 29.54
CA ILE A 187 15.56 2.16 29.47
C ILE A 187 17.05 2.48 29.63
N ARG A 188 17.62 2.13 30.79
CA ARG A 188 19.07 2.15 31.04
C ARG A 188 19.72 0.83 30.60
N GLY A 189 19.52 0.45 29.35
CA GLY A 189 20.03 -0.79 28.74
C GLY A 189 21.16 -0.51 27.74
N ASN A 190 21.95 -1.54 27.43
CA ASN A 190 23.10 -1.46 26.52
C ASN A 190 22.68 -0.81 25.18
N LEU A 191 23.15 0.42 24.92
CA LEU A 191 22.68 1.31 23.85
C LEU A 191 22.98 0.80 22.42
N SER A 192 23.69 -0.33 22.30
CA SER A 192 24.03 -0.99 21.03
C SER A 192 22.83 -1.52 20.25
N GLN A 193 21.64 -1.65 20.86
CA GLN A 193 20.41 -1.99 20.14
C GLN A 193 19.72 -0.78 19.49
N PHE A 194 19.90 0.43 20.03
CA PHE A 194 19.30 1.64 19.45
C PHE A 194 20.09 2.16 18.24
N SER A 195 21.38 1.84 18.12
CA SER A 195 22.19 2.10 16.92
C SER A 195 21.76 1.29 15.69
N LEU A 196 20.86 0.31 15.84
CA LEU A 196 20.29 -0.47 14.75
C LEU A 196 19.05 0.18 14.12
N TRP A 197 18.54 1.29 14.66
CA TRP A 197 17.54 2.09 13.96
C TRP A 197 18.25 2.98 12.94
N PRO A 198 18.04 2.75 11.63
CA PRO A 198 18.61 3.62 10.62
C PRO A 198 18.07 5.05 10.82
N ASN A 199 18.96 6.04 10.76
CA ASN A 199 18.59 7.47 10.76
C ASN A 199 17.52 7.82 9.70
N SER A 200 17.30 6.97 8.69
CA SER A 200 16.24 7.10 7.69
C SER A 200 14.81 6.93 8.23
N TYR A 201 14.64 6.44 9.46
CA TYR A 201 13.32 6.33 10.13
C TYR A 201 13.04 7.45 11.13
N LEU A 202 14.02 8.31 11.39
CA LEU A 202 13.84 9.51 12.21
C LEU A 202 13.43 10.66 11.28
N PRO A 203 12.21 11.21 11.41
CA PRO A 203 11.80 12.37 10.66
C PRO A 203 12.72 13.54 11.01
N SER A 204 13.42 14.09 10.02
CA SER A 204 14.37 15.20 10.19
C SER A 204 13.65 16.55 10.35
N CYS A 205 12.65 16.61 11.24
CA CYS A 205 11.75 17.76 11.39
C CYS A 205 11.37 18.05 12.84
N SER A 206 12.32 18.03 13.78
CA SER A 206 12.06 18.49 15.15
C SER A 206 12.13 20.02 15.28
N HIS A 207 12.79 20.73 14.35
CA HIS A 207 13.10 22.16 14.53
C HIS A 207 12.13 23.16 13.89
N LYS A 208 11.22 22.74 12.99
CA LYS A 208 10.31 23.68 12.30
C LYS A 208 8.86 23.65 12.78
N PHE A 209 8.41 22.60 13.46
CA PHE A 209 7.01 22.50 13.92
C PHE A 209 6.76 23.05 15.33
N LEU A 210 7.80 23.25 16.14
CA LEU A 210 7.69 23.80 17.50
C LEU A 210 7.72 25.33 17.57
N GLN A 211 7.88 26.03 16.44
CA GLN A 211 7.73 27.48 16.38
C GLN A 211 6.31 27.86 15.93
N ASN A 212 5.44 28.05 16.93
CA ASN A 212 4.18 28.82 16.92
C ASN A 212 2.96 28.30 16.11
N PRO A 213 1.89 27.85 16.82
CA PRO A 213 0.52 27.94 16.31
C PRO A 213 -0.41 28.85 17.13
N PHE A 214 0.09 29.59 18.13
CA PHE A 214 -0.76 30.48 18.94
C PHE A 214 -0.18 31.90 19.03
N HIS A 215 -0.26 32.65 17.94
CA HIS A 215 -0.41 34.10 18.02
C HIS A 215 -1.17 34.61 16.79
N ASN A 216 -2.26 35.34 17.08
CA ASN A 216 -3.10 36.17 16.20
C ASN A 216 -4.21 35.45 15.42
N TYR A 217 -5.32 35.20 16.12
CA TYR A 217 -6.61 35.81 15.80
C TYR A 217 -7.30 36.21 17.11
#